data_AF-A0A2V9KDL3-F1
#
_entry.id   AF-A0A2V9KDL3-F1
#
_cell.length_a   1.000
_cell.length_b   1.000
_cell.length_c   1.000
_cell.angle_alpha   90.00
_cell.angle_beta   90.00
_cell.angle_gamma   90.00
#
_symmetry.space_group_name_H-M   'P 1'
#
loop_
_entity.id
_entity.type
_entity.pdbx_description
1 polymer ?
#
loop_
_entity_poly.entity_id
_entity_poly.type
_entity_poly.pdbx_seq_one_letter_code
_entity_poly.pdbx_strand_id
1 'polypeptide(L)'
;STLPIAVEIDDSFVHDLDIAAVVGALVESGQPNLRLNRTLIIRATSGNRPIVRLARPLRFRPANVVGASPAQQDQFDAVIAAMNVRLEGLYLARAAGFPAGAPLIARAAVNRLEITGCTLEPDGHLQLNGARAPIETSIDLRAGYGFALPAEETAFKETPEVVIDGSVAGPLGIDRPYTLSLNRAILDAGKGVGADSTAAFALASATDPVNDWGPPAQVSGVTVFGRMRVESIGGRGGIWVHRLEVLNNQKGCIKFSYFSGESDRLPQTFSCVKGPGAVLRFTSEIFGQPAYGQLSLDADFHIRERGPDDDQMGAFGFLLEAHRWRNLQIRIREFMPVGVRPLLVPVT
;
A
#
# COMPACT_ATOMS: atom_id res chain seq x y z
N SER A 1 -4.90 -23.98 -20.93
CA SER A 1 -4.72 -22.61 -21.41
C SER A 1 -3.96 -21.83 -20.35
N THR A 2 -2.85 -21.20 -20.71
CA THR A 2 -1.99 -20.39 -19.84
C THR A 2 -2.25 -18.88 -19.97
N LEU A 3 -3.17 -18.50 -20.87
CA LEU A 3 -3.55 -17.10 -21.08
C LEU A 3 -4.18 -16.52 -19.81
N PRO A 4 -3.83 -15.30 -19.41
CA PRO A 4 -4.39 -14.68 -18.21
C PRO A 4 -5.91 -14.56 -18.31
N ILE A 5 -6.58 -14.63 -17.16
CA ILE A 5 -7.99 -14.27 -17.04
C ILE A 5 -8.05 -12.78 -16.70
N ALA A 6 -8.73 -11.99 -17.54
CA ALA A 6 -8.98 -10.59 -17.27
C ALA A 6 -10.49 -10.39 -17.03
N VAL A 7 -10.82 -9.79 -15.89
CA VAL A 7 -12.14 -9.28 -15.56
C VAL A 7 -12.06 -7.77 -15.68
N GLU A 8 -12.80 -7.22 -16.63
CA GLU A 8 -12.90 -5.77 -16.85
C GLU A 8 -14.25 -5.27 -16.36
N ILE A 9 -14.23 -4.18 -15.60
CA ILE A 9 -15.42 -3.48 -15.14
C ILE A 9 -15.47 -2.14 -15.86
N ASP A 10 -16.50 -1.94 -16.67
CA ASP A 10 -16.65 -0.83 -17.62
C ASP A 10 -17.55 0.31 -17.12
N ASP A 11 -17.94 0.25 -15.85
CA ASP A 11 -18.72 1.27 -15.14
C ASP A 11 -18.04 1.71 -13.84
N SER A 12 -18.64 2.72 -13.18
CA SER A 12 -18.23 3.19 -11.84
C SER A 12 -19.26 2.85 -10.76
N PHE A 13 -20.01 1.76 -10.95
CA PHE A 13 -21.02 1.30 -10.01
C PHE A 13 -20.42 0.47 -8.87
N VAL A 14 -21.32 0.03 -7.98
CA VAL A 14 -21.01 -0.83 -6.86
C VAL A 14 -21.26 -2.29 -7.26
N HIS A 15 -20.25 -3.13 -7.10
CA HIS A 15 -20.27 -4.55 -7.41
C HIS A 15 -20.02 -5.36 -6.14
N ASP A 16 -20.96 -6.24 -5.79
CA ASP A 16 -20.79 -7.15 -4.65
C ASP A 16 -20.03 -8.39 -5.10
N LEU A 17 -18.92 -8.69 -4.43
CA LEU A 17 -18.08 -9.84 -4.71
C LEU A 17 -18.03 -10.80 -3.52
N ASP A 18 -18.53 -12.00 -3.74
CA ASP A 18 -18.35 -13.13 -2.82
C ASP A 18 -17.53 -14.24 -3.49
N ILE A 19 -16.29 -14.42 -3.03
CA ILE A 19 -15.41 -15.48 -3.56
C ILE A 19 -15.92 -16.89 -3.25
N ALA A 20 -16.82 -17.08 -2.27
CA ALA A 20 -17.43 -18.39 -2.02
C ALA A 20 -18.43 -18.80 -3.09
N ALA A 21 -19.01 -17.82 -3.81
CA ALA A 21 -19.92 -18.08 -4.91
C ALA A 21 -19.19 -18.46 -6.21
N VAL A 22 -17.87 -18.31 -6.26
CA VAL A 22 -17.06 -18.69 -7.43
C VAL A 22 -16.96 -20.23 -7.50
N VAL A 23 -17.38 -20.78 -8.64
CA VAL A 23 -17.32 -22.22 -8.90
C VAL A 23 -15.88 -22.72 -8.73
N GLY A 24 -15.71 -23.75 -7.89
CA GLY A 24 -14.39 -24.33 -7.61
C GLY A 24 -13.61 -23.65 -6.48
N ALA A 25 -14.20 -22.69 -5.77
CA ALA A 25 -13.65 -22.18 -4.51
C ALA A 25 -13.42 -23.33 -3.52
N LEU A 26 -12.27 -23.33 -2.84
CA LEU A 26 -11.90 -24.35 -1.87
C LEU A 26 -11.93 -23.78 -0.46
N VAL A 27 -12.67 -24.43 0.44
CA VAL A 27 -12.70 -24.05 1.85
C VAL A 27 -11.51 -24.68 2.56
N GLU A 28 -10.66 -23.86 3.17
CA GLU A 28 -9.56 -24.28 4.03
C GLU A 28 -9.58 -23.43 5.30
N SER A 29 -9.40 -24.08 6.45
CA SER A 29 -9.46 -23.43 7.76
C SER A 29 -10.73 -22.58 7.94
N GLY A 30 -11.86 -23.10 7.44
CA GLY A 30 -13.18 -22.44 7.51
C GLY A 30 -13.38 -21.24 6.58
N GLN A 31 -12.41 -20.93 5.70
CA GLN A 31 -12.47 -19.78 4.80
C GLN A 31 -12.36 -20.22 3.33
N PRO A 32 -13.16 -19.66 2.41
CA PRO A 32 -13.08 -19.98 0.98
C PRO A 32 -11.85 -19.34 0.35
N ASN A 33 -11.22 -20.06 -0.58
CA ASN A 33 -10.03 -19.62 -1.30
C ASN A 33 -10.29 -19.72 -2.80
N LEU A 34 -9.91 -18.67 -3.53
CA LEU A 34 -9.94 -18.64 -4.97
C LEU A 34 -8.76 -19.46 -5.51
N ARG A 35 -9.07 -20.55 -6.21
CA ARG A 35 -8.08 -21.43 -6.84
C ARG A 35 -7.73 -20.92 -8.24
N LEU A 36 -6.44 -20.66 -8.44
CA LEU A 36 -5.90 -20.10 -9.67
C LEU A 36 -5.03 -21.13 -10.38
N ASN A 37 -5.17 -21.26 -11.70
CA ASN A 37 -4.27 -22.08 -12.54
C ASN A 37 -3.50 -21.25 -13.56
N ARG A 38 -3.62 -19.92 -13.46
CA ARG A 38 -3.01 -18.91 -14.32
C ARG A 38 -3.20 -17.53 -13.68
N THR A 39 -2.57 -16.53 -14.25
CA THR A 39 -2.69 -15.13 -13.83
C THR A 39 -4.13 -14.62 -13.88
N LEU A 40 -4.52 -13.87 -12.85
CA LEU A 40 -5.81 -13.18 -12.74
C LEU A 40 -5.59 -11.67 -12.75
N ILE A 41 -6.35 -10.97 -13.56
CA ILE A 41 -6.37 -9.51 -13.63
C ILE A 41 -7.81 -9.07 -13.39
N ILE A 42 -8.04 -8.21 -12.40
CA ILE A 42 -9.31 -7.53 -12.17
C ILE A 42 -9.03 -6.04 -12.32
N ARG A 43 -9.62 -5.40 -13.32
CA ARG A 43 -9.32 -4.02 -13.66
C ARG A 43 -10.56 -3.20 -13.98
N ALA A 44 -10.51 -1.92 -13.61
CA ALA A 44 -11.39 -0.92 -14.16
C ALA A 44 -10.96 -0.54 -15.58
N THR A 45 -11.91 -0.22 -16.45
CA THR A 45 -11.58 0.44 -17.72
C THR A 45 -11.20 1.91 -17.48
N SER A 46 -10.49 2.51 -18.42
CA SER A 46 -10.00 3.88 -18.29
C SER A 46 -11.13 4.88 -18.03
N GLY A 47 -10.95 5.75 -17.04
CA GLY A 47 -11.93 6.76 -16.64
C GLY A 47 -12.99 6.25 -15.65
N ASN A 48 -13.03 4.95 -15.36
CA ASN A 48 -13.93 4.37 -14.38
C ASN A 48 -13.25 4.09 -13.04
N ARG A 49 -14.05 4.11 -11.97
CA ARG A 49 -13.61 3.76 -10.62
C ARG A 49 -14.69 2.96 -9.88
N PRO A 50 -14.85 1.68 -10.22
CA PRO A 50 -15.86 0.83 -9.60
C PRO A 50 -15.54 0.55 -8.14
N ILE A 51 -16.59 0.44 -7.34
CA ILE A 51 -16.52 0.02 -5.94
C ILE A 51 -16.81 -1.48 -5.90
N VAL A 52 -15.82 -2.29 -5.53
CA VAL A 52 -16.00 -3.72 -5.31
C VAL A 52 -16.17 -3.96 -3.81
N ARG A 53 -17.39 -4.22 -3.38
CA ARG A 53 -17.70 -4.57 -1.99
C ARG A 53 -17.49 -6.06 -1.78
N LEU A 54 -16.50 -6.39 -0.96
CA LEU A 54 -16.20 -7.78 -0.64
C LEU A 54 -17.15 -8.26 0.44
N ALA A 55 -17.76 -9.43 0.27
CA ALA A 55 -18.51 -10.10 1.33
C ALA A 55 -17.59 -10.75 2.38
N ARG A 56 -16.34 -11.05 1.99
CA ARG A 56 -15.32 -11.70 2.82
C ARG A 56 -13.92 -11.45 2.25
N PRO A 57 -12.84 -11.69 3.01
CA PRO A 57 -11.48 -11.44 2.55
C PRO A 57 -11.12 -12.17 1.26
N LEU A 58 -10.39 -11.52 0.37
CA LEU A 58 -9.77 -12.16 -0.79
C LEU A 58 -8.67 -13.11 -0.34
N ARG A 59 -8.70 -14.32 -0.89
CA ARG A 59 -7.74 -15.38 -0.55
C ARG A 59 -7.33 -16.13 -1.80
N PHE A 60 -6.11 -15.93 -2.26
CA PHE A 60 -5.60 -16.51 -3.51
C PHE A 60 -4.68 -17.70 -3.24
N ARG A 61 -4.86 -18.79 -3.99
CA ARG A 61 -3.95 -19.93 -3.99
C ARG A 61 -3.86 -20.63 -5.35
N PRO A 62 -2.81 -21.43 -5.61
CA PRO A 62 -2.76 -22.26 -6.78
C PRO A 62 -3.82 -23.37 -6.69
N ALA A 63 -4.35 -23.75 -7.85
CA ALA A 63 -5.30 -24.83 -7.97
C ALA A 63 -4.65 -26.17 -7.61
N ASN A 64 -3.39 -26.36 -8.00
CA ASN A 64 -2.58 -27.54 -7.68
C ASN A 64 -1.22 -27.08 -7.16
N VAL A 65 -0.73 -27.74 -6.12
CA VAL A 65 0.54 -27.40 -5.44
C VAL A 65 1.46 -28.62 -5.36
N VAL A 66 0.90 -29.79 -5.08
CA VAL A 66 1.64 -31.06 -5.00
C VAL A 66 1.28 -31.95 -6.21
N GLY A 67 2.30 -32.35 -6.97
CA GLY A 67 2.19 -33.31 -8.08
C GLY A 67 2.35 -34.76 -7.63
N ALA A 68 1.75 -35.69 -8.37
CA ALA A 68 1.88 -37.14 -8.11
C ALA A 68 3.20 -37.73 -8.65
N SER A 69 3.92 -36.99 -9.49
CA SER A 69 5.22 -37.37 -10.06
C SER A 69 6.13 -36.15 -10.20
N PRO A 70 7.47 -36.34 -10.32
CA PRO A 70 8.40 -35.22 -10.53
C PRO A 70 8.05 -34.35 -11.73
N ALA A 71 7.70 -34.96 -12.87
CA ALA A 71 7.32 -34.22 -14.07
C ALA A 71 6.04 -33.38 -13.87
N GLN A 72 5.08 -33.88 -13.08
CA GLN A 72 3.88 -33.12 -12.75
C GLN A 72 4.17 -32.00 -11.75
N GLN A 73 5.08 -32.24 -10.79
CA GLN A 73 5.52 -31.19 -9.85
C GLN A 73 6.20 -30.05 -10.62
N ASP A 74 7.10 -30.35 -11.54
CA ASP A 74 7.77 -29.35 -12.38
C ASP A 74 6.77 -28.52 -13.19
N GLN A 75 5.70 -29.16 -13.69
CA GLN A 75 4.62 -28.45 -14.37
C GLN A 75 3.85 -27.50 -13.44
N PHE A 76 3.56 -27.93 -12.21
CA PHE A 76 2.85 -27.08 -11.24
C PHE A 76 3.72 -25.93 -10.77
N ASP A 77 5.00 -26.19 -10.47
CA ASP A 77 5.98 -25.17 -10.11
C ASP A 77 6.09 -24.09 -11.21
N ALA A 78 6.19 -24.51 -12.47
CA ALA A 78 6.23 -23.57 -13.60
C ALA A 78 4.97 -22.69 -13.72
N VAL A 79 3.79 -23.24 -13.40
CA VAL A 79 2.54 -22.47 -13.40
C VAL A 79 2.52 -21.48 -12.23
N ILE A 80 2.95 -21.90 -11.04
CA ILE A 80 2.98 -21.07 -9.83
C ILE A 80 3.97 -19.92 -10.00
N ALA A 81 5.17 -20.18 -10.52
CA ALA A 81 6.20 -19.17 -10.79
C ALA A 81 5.74 -18.07 -11.76
N ALA A 82 4.76 -18.35 -12.63
CA ALA A 82 4.18 -17.39 -13.55
C ALA A 82 2.84 -16.78 -13.06
N MET A 83 2.35 -17.19 -11.88
CA MET A 83 1.02 -16.87 -11.40
C MET A 83 0.98 -15.53 -10.66
N ASN A 84 0.44 -14.51 -11.32
CA ASN A 84 0.25 -13.20 -10.73
C ASN A 84 -1.24 -12.91 -10.50
N VAL A 85 -1.53 -12.06 -9.51
CA VAL A 85 -2.85 -11.43 -9.33
C VAL A 85 -2.66 -9.94 -9.44
N ARG A 86 -3.37 -9.30 -10.38
CA ARG A 86 -3.37 -7.85 -10.54
C ARG A 86 -4.75 -7.28 -10.23
N LEU A 87 -4.79 -6.29 -9.36
CA LEU A 87 -5.92 -5.43 -9.07
C LEU A 87 -5.58 -4.03 -9.56
N GLU A 88 -6.40 -3.47 -10.46
CA GLU A 88 -6.08 -2.22 -11.14
C GLU A 88 -7.28 -1.25 -11.17
N GLY A 89 -7.10 -0.04 -10.64
CA GLY A 89 -8.11 1.02 -10.71
C GLY A 89 -9.36 0.79 -9.84
N LEU A 90 -9.31 -0.12 -8.86
CA LEU A 90 -10.46 -0.54 -8.07
C LEU A 90 -10.56 0.22 -6.73
N TYR A 91 -11.78 0.46 -6.26
CA TYR A 91 -12.04 0.77 -4.86
C TYR A 91 -12.55 -0.50 -4.17
N LEU A 92 -11.73 -1.12 -3.31
CA LEU A 92 -12.13 -2.31 -2.55
C LEU A 92 -12.68 -1.88 -1.19
N ALA A 93 -13.94 -2.24 -0.94
CA ALA A 93 -14.67 -1.90 0.28
C ALA A 93 -15.18 -3.16 0.98
N ARG A 94 -15.58 -3.01 2.24
CA ARG A 94 -16.24 -4.08 3.01
C ARG A 94 -17.75 -4.01 2.79
N ALA A 95 -18.38 -5.14 2.41
CA ALA A 95 -19.84 -5.22 2.33
C ALA A 95 -20.47 -5.30 3.74
N ALA A 96 -21.79 -5.11 3.82
CA ALA A 96 -22.53 -5.38 5.04
C ALA A 96 -22.36 -6.86 5.46
N GLY A 97 -22.01 -7.09 6.73
CA GLY A 97 -21.74 -8.44 7.24
C GLY A 97 -20.33 -8.96 6.95
N PHE A 98 -19.42 -8.13 6.44
CA PHE A 98 -18.01 -8.49 6.33
C PHE A 98 -17.45 -8.88 7.72
N PRO A 99 -16.62 -9.95 7.83
CA PRO A 99 -16.12 -10.39 9.12
C PRO A 99 -15.34 -9.29 9.85
N ALA A 100 -15.76 -8.96 11.08
CA ALA A 100 -15.16 -7.89 11.88
C ALA A 100 -13.65 -8.14 12.11
N GLY A 101 -12.84 -7.10 11.90
CA GLY A 101 -11.38 -7.15 12.05
C GLY A 101 -10.64 -7.97 10.98
N ALA A 102 -11.33 -8.54 10.00
CA ALA A 102 -10.68 -9.25 8.90
C ALA A 102 -10.09 -8.27 7.87
N PRO A 103 -8.96 -8.62 7.23
CA PRO A 103 -8.37 -7.79 6.19
C PRO A 103 -9.16 -7.90 4.87
N LEU A 104 -8.98 -6.94 3.96
CA LEU A 104 -9.50 -7.07 2.59
C LEU A 104 -8.82 -8.22 1.84
N ILE A 105 -7.53 -8.43 2.07
CA ILE A 105 -6.75 -9.55 1.50
C ILE A 105 -6.11 -10.34 2.65
N ALA A 106 -6.52 -11.60 2.80
CA ALA A 106 -6.07 -12.48 3.89
C ALA A 106 -5.14 -13.62 3.43
N ARG A 107 -4.88 -13.74 2.13
CA ARG A 107 -3.99 -14.77 1.58
C ARG A 107 -3.53 -14.41 0.17
N ALA A 108 -2.22 -14.53 -0.06
CA ALA A 108 -1.58 -14.39 -1.36
C ALA A 108 -0.54 -15.51 -1.53
N ALA A 109 -0.99 -16.73 -1.83
CA ALA A 109 -0.13 -17.83 -2.24
C ALA A 109 0.03 -17.82 -3.76
N VAL A 110 0.74 -16.81 -4.27
CA VAL A 110 0.96 -16.53 -5.70
C VAL A 110 2.39 -16.05 -5.88
N ASN A 111 2.91 -15.99 -7.11
CA ASN A 111 4.24 -15.41 -7.32
C ASN A 111 4.22 -13.89 -7.07
N ARG A 112 3.17 -13.19 -7.51
CA ARG A 112 3.06 -11.73 -7.35
C ARG A 112 1.63 -11.26 -7.12
N LEU A 113 1.44 -10.36 -6.15
CA LEU A 113 0.21 -9.61 -5.94
C LEU A 113 0.47 -8.14 -6.28
N GLU A 114 -0.17 -7.65 -7.34
CA GLU A 114 -0.02 -6.28 -7.84
C GLU A 114 -1.29 -5.48 -7.57
N ILE A 115 -1.16 -4.37 -6.85
CA ILE A 115 -2.24 -3.45 -6.52
C ILE A 115 -1.86 -2.09 -7.09
N THR A 116 -2.50 -1.71 -8.19
CA THR A 116 -2.13 -0.52 -8.97
C THR A 116 -3.32 0.44 -9.07
N GLY A 117 -3.13 1.71 -8.70
CA GLY A 117 -4.20 2.71 -8.79
C GLY A 117 -5.45 2.39 -7.95
N CYS A 118 -5.32 1.57 -6.90
CA CYS A 118 -6.43 1.09 -6.11
C CYS A 118 -6.59 1.87 -4.80
N THR A 119 -7.80 1.82 -4.25
CA THR A 119 -8.02 2.13 -2.83
C THR A 119 -8.45 0.86 -2.13
N LEU A 120 -7.62 0.38 -1.23
CA LEU A 120 -7.99 -0.61 -0.23
C LEU A 120 -8.54 0.16 0.96
N GLU A 121 -9.86 0.26 1.06
CA GLU A 121 -10.54 1.12 2.03
C GLU A 121 -9.97 0.92 3.45
N PRO A 122 -9.26 1.93 4.01
CA PRO A 122 -8.72 1.86 5.37
C PRO A 122 -9.80 2.10 6.43
N ASP A 123 -11.03 2.43 6.01
CA ASP A 123 -12.04 3.10 6.82
C ASP A 123 -11.45 4.39 7.43
N GLY A 124 -11.63 4.67 8.72
CA GLY A 124 -11.05 5.85 9.34
C GLY A 124 -11.59 7.19 8.82
N HIS A 125 -12.77 7.20 8.21
CA HIS A 125 -13.42 8.41 7.74
C HIS A 125 -13.94 9.26 8.91
N LEU A 126 -14.15 10.55 8.66
CA LEU A 126 -14.77 11.44 9.66
C LEU A 126 -16.28 11.19 9.71
N GLN A 127 -16.77 10.82 10.88
CA GLN A 127 -18.20 10.68 11.14
C GLN A 127 -18.86 12.06 11.34
N LEU A 128 -20.19 12.12 11.20
CA LEU A 128 -20.95 13.37 11.38
C LEU A 128 -20.80 14.00 12.78
N ASN A 129 -20.48 13.20 13.79
CA ASN A 129 -20.20 13.66 15.15
C ASN A 129 -18.77 14.24 15.32
N GLY A 130 -17.96 14.28 14.25
CA GLY A 130 -16.57 14.74 14.28
C GLY A 130 -15.56 13.70 14.79
N ALA A 131 -16.00 12.49 15.16
CA ALA A 131 -15.11 11.40 15.53
C ALA A 131 -14.57 10.70 14.26
N ARG A 132 -13.33 10.24 14.32
CA ARG A 132 -12.76 9.39 13.28
C ARG A 132 -13.26 7.95 13.48
N ALA A 133 -13.74 7.31 12.42
CA ALA A 133 -14.07 5.89 12.44
C ALA A 133 -12.82 5.05 12.78
N PRO A 134 -13.00 3.79 13.25
CA PRO A 134 -11.88 2.86 13.38
C PRO A 134 -11.16 2.67 12.05
N ILE A 135 -9.87 2.36 12.13
CA ILE A 135 -9.07 1.98 10.97
C ILE A 135 -9.07 0.46 10.86
N GLU A 136 -9.25 -0.04 9.64
CA GLU A 136 -9.35 -1.45 9.35
C GLU A 136 -8.18 -1.94 8.47
N THR A 137 -7.59 -3.07 8.85
CA THR A 137 -6.44 -3.67 8.16
C THR A 137 -6.76 -3.97 6.69
N SER A 138 -5.92 -3.56 5.75
CA SER A 138 -6.13 -3.86 4.34
C SER A 138 -5.59 -5.22 3.94
N ILE A 139 -4.40 -5.59 4.44
CA ILE A 139 -3.71 -6.82 4.06
C ILE A 139 -3.18 -7.51 5.33
N ASP A 140 -3.44 -8.81 5.48
CA ASP A 140 -2.81 -9.69 6.49
C ASP A 140 -2.28 -10.95 5.77
N LEU A 141 -0.96 -11.09 5.69
CA LEU A 141 -0.29 -12.18 4.97
C LEU A 141 0.71 -12.87 5.89
N ARG A 142 0.46 -14.13 6.20
CA ARG A 142 1.26 -14.93 7.14
C ARG A 142 2.24 -15.86 6.43
N ALA A 143 3.33 -16.19 7.10
CA ALA A 143 4.46 -16.95 6.56
C ALA A 143 4.08 -18.28 5.87
N GLY A 144 3.09 -19.00 6.38
CA GLY A 144 2.65 -20.29 5.83
C GLY A 144 1.68 -20.20 4.65
N TYR A 145 1.51 -19.00 4.08
CA TYR A 145 0.67 -18.73 2.90
C TYR A 145 -0.77 -19.24 2.98
N GLY A 146 -1.27 -19.53 4.19
CA GLY A 146 -2.61 -20.06 4.45
C GLY A 146 -2.87 -21.50 3.97
N PHE A 147 -1.85 -22.32 3.69
CA PHE A 147 -2.04 -23.74 3.37
C PHE A 147 -2.48 -24.53 4.59
N ALA A 148 -3.46 -25.43 4.43
CA ALA A 148 -3.88 -26.32 5.53
C ALA A 148 -2.99 -27.57 5.64
N LEU A 149 -2.36 -27.98 4.54
CA LEU A 149 -1.52 -29.17 4.46
C LEU A 149 -0.04 -28.80 4.47
N PRO A 150 0.78 -29.33 5.40
CA PRO A 150 2.23 -29.03 5.45
C PRO A 150 2.98 -29.41 4.17
N ALA A 151 2.50 -30.42 3.45
CA ALA A 151 3.08 -30.84 2.17
C ALA A 151 2.90 -29.76 1.07
N GLU A 152 1.79 -29.01 1.08
CA GLU A 152 1.58 -27.91 0.14
C GLU A 152 2.46 -26.72 0.48
N GLU A 153 2.57 -26.37 1.77
CA GLU A 153 3.47 -25.31 2.23
C GLU A 153 4.93 -25.60 1.86
N THR A 154 5.36 -26.85 2.04
CA THR A 154 6.72 -27.29 1.67
C THR A 154 6.95 -27.31 0.16
N ALA A 155 5.92 -27.65 -0.63
CA ALA A 155 6.01 -27.69 -2.08
C ALA A 155 5.94 -26.29 -2.73
N PHE A 156 5.39 -25.29 -2.03
CA PHE A 156 5.31 -23.92 -2.53
C PHE A 156 6.66 -23.22 -2.42
N LYS A 157 7.38 -23.14 -3.55
CA LYS A 157 8.78 -22.64 -3.62
C LYS A 157 8.90 -21.12 -3.77
N GLU A 158 7.81 -20.42 -4.06
CA GLU A 158 7.87 -18.98 -4.35
C GLU A 158 8.09 -18.14 -3.10
N THR A 159 8.70 -16.97 -3.30
CA THR A 159 8.78 -15.89 -2.32
C THR A 159 7.91 -14.74 -2.83
N PRO A 160 6.62 -14.70 -2.48
CA PRO A 160 5.68 -13.81 -3.14
C PRO A 160 6.07 -12.33 -2.98
N GLU A 161 6.00 -11.58 -4.07
CA GLU A 161 6.16 -10.12 -4.04
C GLU A 161 4.78 -9.43 -3.99
N VAL A 162 4.60 -8.55 -3.01
CA VAL A 162 3.46 -7.64 -2.93
C VAL A 162 3.88 -6.28 -3.46
N VAL A 163 3.20 -5.79 -4.49
CA VAL A 163 3.45 -4.49 -5.11
C VAL A 163 2.24 -3.60 -4.92
N ILE A 164 2.45 -2.43 -4.33
CA ILE A 164 1.43 -1.40 -4.17
C ILE A 164 1.92 -0.14 -4.88
N ASP A 165 1.29 0.21 -6.00
CA ASP A 165 1.67 1.34 -6.84
C ASP A 165 0.50 2.32 -7.00
N GLY A 166 0.73 3.62 -6.75
CA GLY A 166 -0.27 4.66 -6.93
C GLY A 166 -1.56 4.41 -6.14
N SER A 167 -1.45 3.80 -4.96
CA SER A 167 -2.61 3.24 -4.24
C SER A 167 -2.67 3.70 -2.78
N VAL A 168 -3.86 3.65 -2.21
CA VAL A 168 -4.12 3.89 -0.79
C VAL A 168 -4.45 2.57 -0.11
N ALA A 169 -3.85 2.31 1.04
CA ALA A 169 -4.18 1.17 1.88
C ALA A 169 -4.20 1.57 3.36
N GLY A 170 -4.99 0.83 4.13
CA GLY A 170 -4.90 0.80 5.59
C GLY A 170 -3.66 0.03 6.08
N PRO A 171 -3.68 -0.44 7.33
CA PRO A 171 -2.59 -1.22 7.90
C PRO A 171 -2.28 -2.48 7.08
N LEU A 172 -0.99 -2.78 6.98
CA LEU A 172 -0.47 -3.99 6.35
C LEU A 172 0.20 -4.87 7.42
N GLY A 173 -0.38 -6.03 7.70
CA GLY A 173 0.30 -7.12 8.39
C GLY A 173 0.92 -8.03 7.34
N ILE A 174 2.24 -8.09 7.25
CA ILE A 174 2.91 -8.97 6.30
C ILE A 174 4.08 -9.64 7.03
N ASP A 175 4.10 -10.96 7.06
CA ASP A 175 5.22 -11.72 7.59
C ASP A 175 6.30 -11.94 6.53
N ARG A 176 7.50 -12.25 6.99
CA ARG A 176 8.47 -12.99 6.17
C ARG A 176 7.87 -14.36 5.85
N PRO A 177 7.96 -14.87 4.62
CA PRO A 177 9.00 -14.58 3.63
C PRO A 177 8.59 -13.59 2.52
N TYR A 178 7.41 -12.98 2.57
CA TYR A 178 6.98 -12.03 1.52
C TYR A 178 8.00 -10.91 1.30
N THR A 179 7.99 -10.33 0.09
CA THR A 179 8.70 -9.07 -0.20
C THR A 179 7.70 -7.97 -0.54
N LEU A 180 8.06 -6.71 -0.27
CA LEU A 180 7.15 -5.58 -0.45
C LEU A 180 7.77 -4.46 -1.29
N SER A 181 7.05 -4.01 -2.32
CA SER A 181 7.40 -2.85 -3.14
C SER A 181 6.30 -1.81 -3.04
N LEU A 182 6.60 -0.62 -2.51
CA LEU A 182 5.66 0.50 -2.37
C LEU A 182 6.10 1.65 -3.26
N ASN A 183 5.23 2.09 -4.17
CA ASN A 183 5.49 3.23 -5.05
C ASN A 183 4.29 4.18 -5.06
N ARG A 184 4.51 5.48 -4.82
CA ARG A 184 3.45 6.50 -4.85
C ARG A 184 2.23 6.10 -4.01
N ALA A 185 2.48 5.60 -2.81
CA ALA A 185 1.48 4.91 -1.99
C ALA A 185 1.26 5.60 -0.65
N ILE A 186 0.02 5.54 -0.14
CA ILE A 186 -0.35 5.96 1.21
C ILE A 186 -0.69 4.71 2.03
N LEU A 187 -0.03 4.57 3.19
CA LEU A 187 -0.40 3.59 4.21
C LEU A 187 -0.96 4.32 5.43
N ASP A 188 -2.17 3.98 5.86
CA ASP A 188 -2.87 4.72 6.91
C ASP A 188 -3.33 3.83 8.06
N ALA A 189 -2.68 3.98 9.22
CA ALA A 189 -3.07 3.38 10.49
C ALA A 189 -3.86 4.33 11.40
N GLY A 190 -4.31 5.47 10.85
CA GLY A 190 -5.08 6.51 11.55
C GLY A 190 -4.26 7.41 12.45
N LYS A 191 -2.95 7.45 12.25
CA LYS A 191 -2.01 8.15 13.14
C LYS A 191 -1.30 9.27 12.39
N GLY A 192 -1.86 10.45 12.56
CA GLY A 192 -1.41 11.72 12.01
C GLY A 192 -0.27 12.36 12.79
N VAL A 193 0.22 13.51 12.32
CA VAL A 193 1.38 14.24 12.87
C VAL A 193 1.24 14.55 14.36
N GLY A 194 0.02 14.86 14.82
CA GLY A 194 -0.27 15.18 16.22
C GLY A 194 -0.64 13.99 17.11
N ALA A 195 -0.62 12.75 16.60
CA ALA A 195 -0.98 11.57 17.39
C ALA A 195 0.16 11.12 18.32
N ASP A 196 -0.17 10.49 19.45
CA ASP A 196 0.84 9.95 20.37
C ASP A 196 1.62 8.77 19.76
N SER A 197 2.90 8.70 20.12
CA SER A 197 3.97 7.76 19.73
C SER A 197 3.70 6.28 20.08
N THR A 198 2.66 5.95 20.86
CA THR A 198 2.14 4.57 21.02
C THR A 198 1.33 4.08 19.80
N ALA A 199 1.44 4.81 18.68
CA ALA A 199 0.69 4.70 17.43
C ALA A 199 0.49 3.26 16.90
N ALA A 200 -0.61 3.03 16.19
CA ALA A 200 -0.85 1.79 15.46
C ALA A 200 0.22 1.57 14.37
N PHE A 201 0.46 0.31 14.02
CA PHE A 201 1.36 -0.05 12.93
C PHE A 201 0.65 0.12 11.59
N ALA A 202 1.21 0.92 10.70
CA ALA A 202 0.82 0.97 9.29
C ALA A 202 1.44 -0.19 8.49
N LEU A 203 2.62 -0.66 8.92
CA LEU A 203 3.22 -1.90 8.41
C LEU A 203 4.00 -2.60 9.53
N ALA A 204 3.73 -3.88 9.74
CA ALA A 204 4.48 -4.76 10.65
C ALA A 204 4.31 -6.23 10.26
N SER A 205 4.87 -7.15 11.05
CA SER A 205 4.54 -8.57 10.96
C SER A 205 3.04 -8.78 11.15
N ALA A 206 2.45 -9.69 10.38
CA ALA A 206 1.07 -10.13 10.53
C ALA A 206 0.88 -10.98 11.79
N THR A 207 1.86 -11.83 12.12
CA THR A 207 1.77 -12.78 13.25
C THR A 207 2.06 -12.12 14.59
N ASP A 208 3.13 -11.33 14.70
CA ASP A 208 3.48 -10.62 15.93
C ASP A 208 4.02 -9.21 15.60
N PRO A 209 3.12 -8.21 15.51
CA PRO A 209 3.50 -6.83 15.17
C PRO A 209 4.49 -6.20 16.16
N VAL A 210 4.54 -6.67 17.41
CA VAL A 210 5.32 -6.05 18.50
C VAL A 210 6.73 -6.64 18.58
N ASN A 211 6.84 -7.96 18.45
CA ASN A 211 8.10 -8.66 18.68
C ASN A 211 8.78 -9.10 17.38
N ASP A 212 8.03 -9.36 16.31
CA ASP A 212 8.58 -9.75 15.02
C ASP A 212 8.69 -8.55 14.06
N TRP A 213 9.08 -8.81 12.81
CA TRP A 213 9.40 -7.82 11.80
C TRP A 213 8.65 -8.11 10.51
N GLY A 214 8.16 -7.05 9.87
CA GLY A 214 7.57 -7.14 8.54
C GLY A 214 8.58 -7.53 7.46
N PRO A 215 8.15 -7.61 6.19
CA PRO A 215 8.98 -8.08 5.08
C PRO A 215 10.12 -7.10 4.77
N PRO A 216 11.14 -7.52 4.00
CA PRO A 216 12.01 -6.58 3.31
C PRO A 216 11.19 -5.70 2.35
N ALA A 217 11.44 -4.39 2.38
CA ALA A 217 10.67 -3.39 1.65
C ALA A 217 11.53 -2.52 0.70
N GLN A 218 10.98 -2.17 -0.45
CA GLN A 218 11.49 -1.11 -1.32
C GLN A 218 10.44 0.00 -1.43
N VAL A 219 10.87 1.26 -1.31
CA VAL A 219 9.96 2.40 -1.31
C VAL A 219 10.35 3.49 -2.30
N SER A 220 9.37 4.10 -2.95
CA SER A 220 9.56 5.26 -3.82
C SER A 220 8.35 6.18 -3.72
N GLY A 221 8.49 7.32 -3.05
CA GLY A 221 7.38 8.27 -2.88
C GLY A 221 6.24 7.68 -2.05
N VAL A 222 6.41 7.54 -0.74
CA VAL A 222 5.37 6.95 0.13
C VAL A 222 5.02 7.88 1.28
N THR A 223 3.78 7.88 1.72
CA THR A 223 3.35 8.57 2.95
C THR A 223 2.78 7.54 3.91
N VAL A 224 3.31 7.48 5.13
CA VAL A 224 2.96 6.46 6.12
C VAL A 224 2.42 7.14 7.39
N PHE A 225 1.10 7.04 7.59
CA PHE A 225 0.38 7.51 8.78
C PHE A 225 0.33 6.43 9.86
N GLY A 226 1.44 6.20 10.54
CA GLY A 226 1.58 5.16 11.55
C GLY A 226 3.02 4.68 11.68
N ARG A 227 3.26 3.75 12.60
CA ARG A 227 4.58 3.12 12.75
C ARG A 227 4.83 2.11 11.65
N MET A 228 6.08 1.97 11.25
CA MET A 228 6.50 0.98 10.25
C MET A 228 7.65 0.16 10.79
N ARG A 229 7.51 -1.17 10.75
CA ARG A 229 8.51 -2.12 11.23
C ARG A 229 8.79 -3.19 10.19
N VAL A 230 10.03 -3.27 9.71
CA VAL A 230 10.42 -4.11 8.56
C VAL A 230 11.79 -4.75 8.74
N GLU A 231 12.03 -5.87 8.06
CA GLU A 231 13.31 -6.57 8.10
C GLU A 231 14.46 -5.72 7.55
N SER A 232 14.29 -5.17 6.35
CA SER A 232 15.23 -4.26 5.70
C SER A 232 14.47 -3.32 4.79
N ILE A 233 15.05 -2.15 4.49
CA ILE A 233 14.39 -1.18 3.63
C ILE A 233 15.40 -0.40 2.78
N GLY A 234 15.05 -0.15 1.53
CA GLY A 234 15.74 0.79 0.65
C GLY A 234 14.73 1.67 -0.08
N GLY A 235 15.18 2.82 -0.58
CA GLY A 235 14.30 3.66 -1.37
C GLY A 235 14.56 5.16 -1.31
N ARG A 236 13.57 5.94 -1.74
CA ARG A 236 13.63 7.40 -1.74
C ARG A 236 12.25 8.06 -1.60
N GLY A 237 12.23 9.32 -1.18
CA GLY A 237 11.02 10.15 -1.19
C GLY A 237 9.93 9.74 -0.22
N GLY A 238 10.26 9.01 0.85
CA GLY A 238 9.28 8.61 1.86
C GLY A 238 9.00 9.71 2.88
N ILE A 239 7.78 9.71 3.43
CA ILE A 239 7.39 10.44 4.64
C ILE A 239 6.90 9.41 5.65
N TRP A 240 7.64 9.26 6.74
CA TRP A 240 7.21 8.50 7.91
C TRP A 240 6.76 9.45 9.00
N VAL A 241 5.44 9.52 9.21
CA VAL A 241 4.84 10.42 10.20
C VAL A 241 5.22 10.01 11.63
N HIS A 242 5.35 8.71 11.86
CA HIS A 242 5.82 8.12 13.11
C HIS A 242 7.03 7.21 12.87
N ARG A 243 7.48 6.56 13.94
CA ARG A 243 8.68 5.73 14.00
C ARG A 243 8.80 4.73 12.84
N LEU A 244 9.93 4.79 12.15
CA LEU A 244 10.41 3.73 11.26
C LEU A 244 11.46 2.88 11.99
N GLU A 245 11.21 1.57 12.05
CA GLU A 245 12.10 0.59 12.69
C GLU A 245 12.54 -0.48 11.70
N VAL A 246 13.85 -0.67 11.57
CA VAL A 246 14.44 -1.62 10.63
C VAL A 246 15.33 -2.62 11.36
N LEU A 247 15.07 -3.92 11.18
CA LEU A 247 15.84 -4.99 11.83
C LEU A 247 17.30 -4.99 11.37
N ASN A 248 17.51 -5.19 10.07
CA ASN A 248 18.82 -5.17 9.45
C ASN A 248 19.13 -3.77 8.92
N ASN A 249 19.47 -2.87 9.84
CA ASN A 249 19.83 -1.48 9.53
C ASN A 249 21.22 -1.31 8.89
N GLN A 250 21.94 -2.40 8.62
CA GLN A 250 23.16 -2.42 7.83
C GLN A 250 22.89 -2.66 6.33
N LYS A 251 21.67 -3.06 5.97
CA LYS A 251 21.24 -3.31 4.59
C LYS A 251 20.28 -2.23 4.12
N GLY A 252 20.59 -1.66 2.95
CA GLY A 252 19.75 -0.66 2.29
C GLY A 252 20.13 0.79 2.60
N CYS A 253 19.51 1.71 1.86
CA CYS A 253 19.70 3.15 2.03
C CYS A 253 18.39 3.86 1.68
N ILE A 254 18.01 4.83 2.51
CA ILE A 254 16.87 5.72 2.25
C ILE A 254 17.40 7.11 1.89
N LYS A 255 16.88 7.71 0.81
CA LYS A 255 17.33 9.00 0.30
C LYS A 255 16.21 10.02 0.24
N PHE A 256 16.51 11.31 0.40
CA PHE A 256 15.58 12.42 0.14
C PHE A 256 14.21 12.21 0.80
N SER A 257 14.21 11.90 2.09
CA SER A 257 13.00 11.47 2.81
C SER A 257 12.86 12.18 4.15
N TYR A 258 11.67 12.13 4.73
CA TYR A 258 11.33 12.67 6.04
C TYR A 258 11.12 11.53 7.06
N PHE A 259 11.70 11.68 8.25
CA PHE A 259 11.44 10.81 9.40
C PHE A 259 10.92 11.61 10.60
N SER A 260 10.14 10.99 11.47
CA SER A 260 9.53 11.68 12.62
C SER A 260 10.56 12.22 13.62
N GLY A 261 11.72 11.55 13.75
CA GLY A 261 12.71 11.84 14.79
C GLY A 261 12.40 11.18 16.14
N GLU A 262 11.32 10.41 16.23
CA GLU A 262 10.84 9.76 17.44
C GLU A 262 11.54 8.41 17.66
N SER A 263 12.83 8.45 17.98
CA SER A 263 13.65 7.26 18.23
C SER A 263 13.71 6.27 17.06
N ASP A 264 13.68 6.74 15.81
CA ASP A 264 13.77 5.89 14.61
C ASP A 264 14.98 4.95 14.62
N ARG A 265 14.78 3.71 14.15
CA ARG A 265 15.86 2.75 13.87
C ARG A 265 16.03 2.64 12.36
N LEU A 266 16.85 3.53 11.79
CA LEU A 266 17.01 3.72 10.35
C LEU A 266 18.20 2.96 9.77
N PRO A 267 18.17 2.59 8.47
CA PRO A 267 19.36 2.18 7.74
C PRO A 267 20.21 3.42 7.39
N GLN A 268 21.19 3.28 6.49
CA GLN A 268 21.95 4.43 5.97
C GLN A 268 21.02 5.46 5.32
N THR A 269 21.19 6.73 5.64
CA THR A 269 20.37 7.83 5.10
C THR A 269 21.19 8.82 4.30
N PHE A 270 20.64 9.35 3.21
CA PHE A 270 21.28 10.39 2.39
C PHE A 270 20.33 11.54 2.10
N SER A 271 20.70 12.76 2.49
CA SER A 271 19.90 13.97 2.24
C SER A 271 18.46 13.87 2.78
N CYS A 272 18.29 13.22 3.92
CA CYS A 272 17.00 13.12 4.61
C CYS A 272 16.87 14.20 5.68
N VAL A 273 15.63 14.59 5.98
CA VAL A 273 15.28 15.52 7.06
C VAL A 273 14.53 14.79 8.18
N LYS A 274 14.51 15.38 9.37
CA LYS A 274 13.84 14.81 10.54
C LYS A 274 12.99 15.85 11.25
N GLY A 275 11.85 15.40 11.79
CA GLY A 275 11.13 16.15 12.82
C GLY A 275 11.93 16.21 14.13
N PRO A 276 11.70 17.22 15.01
CA PRO A 276 10.87 18.41 14.79
C PRO A 276 11.57 19.51 13.95
N GLY A 277 12.82 19.28 13.51
CA GLY A 277 13.63 20.28 12.81
C GLY A 277 13.09 20.71 11.44
N ALA A 278 12.43 19.80 10.72
CA ALA A 278 11.59 20.12 9.57
C ALA A 278 10.12 19.93 9.96
N VAL A 279 9.32 21.00 9.90
CA VAL A 279 7.90 20.96 10.26
C VAL A 279 7.09 20.25 9.16
N LEU A 280 6.56 19.07 9.47
CA LEU A 280 5.64 18.35 8.60
C LEU A 280 4.20 18.81 8.85
N ARG A 281 3.47 19.12 7.77
CA ARG A 281 2.04 19.44 7.83
C ARG A 281 1.33 18.97 6.56
N PHE A 282 0.17 18.38 6.74
CA PHE A 282 -0.74 18.03 5.63
C PHE A 282 -1.92 18.99 5.59
N THR A 283 -2.54 19.14 4.42
CA THR A 283 -3.84 19.82 4.29
C THR A 283 -4.94 19.00 4.96
N SER A 284 -4.89 17.68 4.81
CA SER A 284 -5.75 16.73 5.53
C SER A 284 -5.01 15.42 5.79
N GLU A 285 -5.28 14.81 6.94
CA GLU A 285 -4.70 13.54 7.40
C GLU A 285 -5.77 12.45 7.58
N ILE A 286 -7.03 12.76 7.24
CA ILE A 286 -8.17 11.87 7.44
C ILE A 286 -8.67 11.38 6.08
N PHE A 287 -8.76 10.07 5.93
CA PHE A 287 -9.30 9.46 4.72
C PHE A 287 -10.72 9.95 4.41
N GLY A 288 -11.01 10.18 3.14
CA GLY A 288 -12.30 10.71 2.66
C GLY A 288 -12.44 12.23 2.74
N GLN A 289 -11.52 12.94 3.40
CA GLN A 289 -11.48 14.41 3.38
C GLN A 289 -10.74 14.94 2.13
N PRO A 290 -11.09 16.12 1.61
CA PRO A 290 -10.35 16.75 0.52
C PRO A 290 -8.86 16.91 0.82
N ALA A 291 -8.02 16.78 -0.21
CA ALA A 291 -6.56 16.88 -0.12
C ALA A 291 -5.92 15.91 0.91
N TYR A 292 -6.56 14.78 1.19
CA TYR A 292 -6.04 13.74 2.06
C TYR A 292 -4.61 13.31 1.65
N GLY A 293 -3.69 13.43 2.59
CA GLY A 293 -2.27 13.08 2.42
C GLY A 293 -1.45 14.08 1.60
N GLN A 294 -2.04 15.17 1.11
CA GLN A 294 -1.30 16.23 0.42
C GLN A 294 -0.63 17.16 1.42
N LEU A 295 0.62 17.53 1.12
CA LEU A 295 1.37 18.47 1.94
C LEU A 295 0.70 19.85 1.94
N SER A 296 0.63 20.48 3.11
CA SER A 296 0.24 21.87 3.22
C SER A 296 1.36 22.78 2.70
N LEU A 297 1.00 23.97 2.21
CA LEU A 297 1.97 25.00 1.83
C LEU A 297 2.80 25.51 3.03
N ASP A 298 2.29 25.33 4.25
CA ASP A 298 2.98 25.69 5.50
C ASP A 298 3.96 24.60 5.96
N ALA A 299 4.06 23.47 5.26
CA ALA A 299 5.09 22.47 5.52
C ALA A 299 6.47 23.03 5.16
N ASP A 300 7.50 22.56 5.87
CA ASP A 300 8.88 23.00 5.67
C ASP A 300 9.31 22.84 4.21
N PHE A 301 10.00 23.85 3.69
CA PHE A 301 10.42 23.86 2.29
C PHE A 301 11.34 22.68 1.94
N HIS A 302 12.11 22.13 2.89
CA HIS A 302 12.90 20.93 2.63
C HIS A 302 12.02 19.72 2.30
N ILE A 303 10.83 19.62 2.90
CA ILE A 303 9.89 18.54 2.61
C ILE A 303 9.17 18.79 1.28
N ARG A 304 8.83 20.04 0.99
CA ARG A 304 8.09 20.43 -0.23
C ARG A 304 8.96 20.52 -1.49
N GLU A 305 10.26 20.77 -1.37
CA GLU A 305 11.13 21.12 -2.52
C GLU A 305 12.50 20.41 -2.52
N ARG A 306 12.83 19.57 -1.52
CA ARG A 306 14.13 18.87 -1.43
C ARG A 306 13.99 17.34 -1.33
N GLY A 307 12.88 16.82 -1.80
CA GLY A 307 12.69 15.40 -2.04
C GLY A 307 13.42 14.92 -3.30
N PRO A 308 13.10 13.71 -3.80
CA PRO A 308 13.69 13.19 -5.02
C PRO A 308 13.46 14.16 -6.19
N ASP A 309 14.51 14.33 -7.01
CA ASP A 309 14.47 15.15 -8.21
C ASP A 309 14.11 16.64 -7.94
N ASP A 310 14.49 17.14 -6.75
CA ASP A 310 14.23 18.50 -6.25
C ASP A 310 12.73 18.88 -6.17
N ASP A 311 11.87 17.89 -5.90
CA ASP A 311 10.43 18.07 -5.70
C ASP A 311 9.95 17.57 -4.32
N GLN A 312 8.65 17.52 -4.08
CA GLN A 312 8.10 17.17 -2.78
C GLN A 312 8.30 15.69 -2.41
N MET A 313 8.53 15.44 -1.12
CA MET A 313 8.52 14.09 -0.54
C MET A 313 7.09 13.53 -0.47
N GLY A 314 6.96 12.22 -0.32
CA GLY A 314 5.69 11.54 -0.04
C GLY A 314 4.97 10.99 -1.27
N ALA A 315 3.76 10.47 -1.04
CA ALA A 315 2.95 9.79 -2.04
C ALA A 315 2.62 10.65 -3.27
N PHE A 316 2.55 11.98 -3.09
CA PHE A 316 2.20 12.93 -4.15
C PHE A 316 3.42 13.51 -4.89
N GLY A 317 4.65 13.07 -4.61
CA GLY A 317 5.86 13.56 -5.29
C GLY A 317 5.79 13.49 -6.82
N PHE A 318 5.05 12.52 -7.36
CA PHE A 318 4.84 12.36 -8.81
C PHE A 318 4.04 13.50 -9.46
N LEU A 319 3.34 14.35 -8.69
CA LEU A 319 2.63 15.51 -9.22
C LEU A 319 3.59 16.61 -9.66
N LEU A 320 4.82 16.61 -9.15
CA LEU A 320 5.84 17.62 -9.41
C LEU A 320 5.37 19.03 -9.02
N GLU A 321 4.79 19.17 -7.83
CA GLU A 321 4.21 20.43 -7.36
C GLU A 321 5.26 21.52 -7.22
N ALA A 322 6.47 21.22 -6.71
CA ALA A 322 7.53 22.21 -6.60
C ALA A 322 7.90 22.79 -7.99
N HIS A 323 8.01 21.92 -8.99
CA HIS A 323 8.25 22.33 -10.38
C HIS A 323 7.10 23.15 -10.96
N ARG A 324 5.84 22.75 -10.74
CA ARG A 324 4.66 23.52 -11.18
C ARG A 324 4.68 24.93 -10.59
N TRP A 325 4.91 25.04 -9.28
CA TRP A 325 4.98 26.32 -8.58
C TRP A 325 6.11 27.20 -9.10
N ARG A 326 7.31 26.64 -9.29
CA ARG A 326 8.46 27.39 -9.81
C ARG A 326 8.24 27.86 -11.25
N ASN A 327 7.72 26.99 -12.12
CA ASN A 327 7.39 27.34 -13.50
C ASN A 327 6.32 28.43 -13.57
N LEU A 328 5.28 28.32 -12.75
CA LEU A 328 4.22 29.33 -12.66
C LEU A 328 4.79 30.68 -12.23
N GLN A 329 5.63 30.72 -11.19
CA GLN A 329 6.27 31.94 -10.73
C GLN A 329 7.15 32.59 -11.81
N ILE A 330 7.89 31.80 -12.59
CA ILE A 330 8.69 32.31 -13.71
C ILE A 330 7.80 32.99 -14.75
N ARG A 331 6.74 32.31 -15.21
CA ARG A 331 5.82 32.85 -16.22
C ARG A 331 5.08 34.09 -15.73
N ILE A 332 4.66 34.08 -14.48
CA ILE A 332 4.01 35.23 -13.86
C ILE A 332 4.94 36.44 -13.86
N ARG A 333 6.23 36.28 -13.52
CA ARG A 333 7.19 37.40 -13.58
C ARG A 333 7.43 37.91 -15.00
N GLU A 334 7.38 37.02 -16.00
CA GLU A 334 7.59 37.36 -17.42
C GLU A 334 6.42 38.17 -18.00
N PHE A 335 5.18 37.82 -17.66
CA PHE A 335 3.98 38.38 -18.32
C PHE A 335 3.19 39.38 -17.46
N MET A 336 3.55 39.60 -16.21
CA MET A 336 2.79 40.50 -15.34
C MET A 336 3.10 41.98 -15.61
N PRO A 337 2.06 42.83 -15.74
CA PRO A 337 2.24 44.27 -15.83
C PRO A 337 2.95 44.86 -14.61
N VAL A 338 3.73 45.91 -14.84
CA VAL A 338 4.40 46.66 -13.78
C VAL A 338 3.36 47.22 -12.79
N GLY A 339 3.64 47.10 -11.49
CA GLY A 339 2.78 47.61 -10.42
C GLY A 339 1.66 46.65 -9.98
N VAL A 340 1.54 45.47 -10.59
CA VAL A 340 0.60 44.42 -10.14
C VAL A 340 1.31 43.44 -9.21
N ARG A 341 0.58 42.86 -8.24
CA ARG A 341 1.07 41.76 -7.40
C ARG A 341 0.06 40.60 -7.48
N PRO A 342 0.49 39.39 -7.87
CA PRO A 342 -0.41 38.25 -7.99
C PRO A 342 -0.63 37.64 -6.60
N LEU A 343 -1.85 37.22 -6.34
CA LEU A 343 -2.14 36.28 -5.26
C LEU A 343 -2.40 34.92 -5.89
N LEU A 344 -1.55 33.95 -5.59
CA LEU A 344 -1.70 32.59 -6.11
C LEU A 344 -2.57 31.79 -5.15
N VAL A 345 -3.71 31.33 -5.64
CA VAL A 345 -4.64 30.49 -4.89
C VAL A 345 -4.69 29.13 -5.59
N PRO A 346 -4.08 28.08 -5.03
CA PRO A 346 -4.27 26.74 -5.55
C PRO A 346 -5.71 26.30 -5.26
N VAL A 347 -6.37 25.74 -6.27
CA VAL A 347 -7.69 25.11 -6.11
C VAL A 347 -7.44 23.60 -6.19
N THR A 348 -7.67 22.91 -5.07
CA THR A 348 -7.54 21.45 -4.95
C THR A 348 -8.89 20.77 -4.98
#